data_AF-A0A2H0QDB5-F1
#
_entry.id   AF-A0A2H0QDB5-F1
#
_cell.length_a   1.000
_cell.length_b   1.000
_cell.length_c   1.000
_cell.angle_alpha   90.00
_cell.angle_beta   90.00
_cell.angle_gamma   90.00
#
_symmetry.space_group_name_H-M   'P 1'
#
loop_
_entity.id
_entity.type
_entity.pdbx_description
1 polymer ?
#
loop_
_entity_poly.entity_id
_entity_poly.type
_entity_poly.pdbx_seq_one_letter_code
_entity_poly.pdbx_strand_id
1 'polypeptide(L)'
;MLRSWINKVSNNYSTITAIIITIIAVFVFIYKFNNRFISKSEEALNSTDQIQKEKPTETGIASKIKLNEMESPPQKSMTLGNTESELSIDDLTVETFTQLTEKIFADMPLRNDLQNLKSSGEAHHYPEPVIKAGHQLGLLKEILVKRPEFEEQGAVFYQKCASEEKAITSVRALCLTNLAKYKATHGEMIDMSKYPERVVELAQQGLNP
;
A
#
# COMPACT_ATOMS: atom_id res chain seq x y z
N MET A 1 42.94 20.24 -46.02
CA MET A 1 42.22 20.55 -44.76
C MET A 1 40.69 20.49 -44.89
N LEU A 2 40.06 21.04 -45.94
CA LEU A 2 38.59 21.00 -46.13
C LEU A 2 37.96 19.58 -46.07
N ARG A 3 38.57 18.58 -46.72
CA ARG A 3 38.04 17.18 -46.73
C ARG A 3 38.03 16.52 -45.34
N SER A 4 38.98 16.86 -44.46
CA SER A 4 39.02 16.33 -43.10
C SER A 4 37.95 16.92 -42.21
N TRP A 5 37.52 18.16 -42.48
CA TRP A 5 36.48 18.83 -41.71
C TRP A 5 35.09 18.30 -42.11
N ILE A 6 34.85 18.11 -43.41
CA ILE A 6 33.60 17.56 -43.94
C ILE A 6 33.33 16.13 -43.40
N ASN A 7 34.35 15.27 -43.34
CA ASN A 7 34.19 13.92 -42.79
C ASN A 7 33.90 13.91 -41.28
N LYS A 8 34.41 14.90 -40.53
CA LYS A 8 34.18 14.98 -39.07
C LYS A 8 32.76 15.46 -38.74
N VAL A 9 32.20 16.35 -39.57
CA VAL A 9 30.81 16.83 -39.42
C VAL A 9 29.80 15.74 -39.82
N SER A 10 30.09 14.97 -40.87
CA SER A 10 29.24 13.85 -41.30
C SER A 10 29.08 12.76 -40.23
N ASN A 11 30.17 12.39 -39.54
CA ASN A 11 30.12 11.35 -38.50
C ASN A 11 29.29 11.76 -37.28
N ASN A 12 29.29 13.04 -36.90
CA ASN A 12 28.52 13.52 -35.76
C ASN A 12 27.01 13.56 -36.05
N TYR A 13 26.62 13.79 -37.30
CA TYR A 13 25.20 13.80 -37.66
C TYR A 13 24.61 12.38 -37.58
N SER A 14 25.37 11.37 -38.00
CA SER A 14 24.94 9.97 -37.96
C SER A 14 24.75 9.41 -36.55
N THR A 15 25.54 9.86 -35.57
CA THR A 15 25.41 9.39 -34.19
C THR A 15 24.22 10.05 -33.48
N ILE A 16 23.98 11.33 -33.73
CA ILE A 16 22.83 12.06 -33.16
C ILE A 16 21.51 11.48 -33.67
N THR A 17 21.39 11.21 -34.97
CA THR A 17 20.17 10.61 -35.53
C THR A 17 19.90 9.21 -34.97
N ALA A 18 20.94 8.40 -34.78
CA ALA A 18 20.81 7.09 -34.16
C ALA A 18 20.26 7.19 -32.73
N ILE A 19 20.80 8.08 -31.89
CA ILE A 19 20.34 8.27 -30.50
C ILE A 19 18.87 8.69 -30.44
N ILE A 20 18.45 9.63 -31.29
CA ILE A 20 17.05 10.10 -31.34
C ILE A 20 16.10 8.96 -31.72
N ILE A 21 16.47 8.14 -32.71
CA ILE A 21 15.67 6.99 -33.13
C ILE A 21 15.53 5.98 -31.98
N THR A 22 16.60 5.72 -31.23
CA THR A 22 16.56 4.80 -30.08
C THR A 22 15.63 5.31 -28.98
N ILE A 23 15.69 6.61 -28.67
CA ILE A 23 14.81 7.24 -27.67
C ILE A 23 13.34 7.11 -28.11
N ILE A 24 13.02 7.45 -29.35
CA ILE A 24 11.65 7.33 -29.88
C ILE A 24 11.16 5.89 -29.82
N ALA A 25 12.01 4.91 -30.20
CA ALA A 25 11.66 3.50 -30.13
C ALA A 25 11.35 3.03 -28.71
N VAL A 26 12.12 3.48 -27.71
CA VAL A 26 11.87 3.18 -26.29
C VAL A 26 10.56 3.80 -25.83
N PHE A 27 10.28 5.06 -26.17
CA PHE A 27 9.01 5.71 -25.83
C PHE A 27 7.81 5.01 -26.46
N VAL A 28 7.87 4.63 -27.73
CA VAL A 28 6.81 3.88 -28.41
C VAL A 28 6.61 2.50 -27.77
N PHE A 29 7.70 1.83 -27.39
CA PHE A 29 7.63 0.55 -26.69
C PHE A 29 6.95 0.67 -25.33
N ILE A 30 7.34 1.65 -24.50
CA ILE A 30 6.72 1.94 -23.20
C ILE A 30 5.24 2.28 -23.38
N TYR A 31 4.90 3.16 -24.34
CA TYR A 31 3.52 3.56 -24.59
C TYR A 31 2.64 2.37 -25.02
N LYS A 32 3.15 1.52 -25.94
CA LYS A 32 2.43 0.32 -26.40
C LYS A 32 2.31 -0.72 -25.28
N PHE A 33 3.31 -0.85 -24.43
CA PHE A 33 3.30 -1.76 -23.29
C PHE A 33 2.26 -1.34 -22.25
N ASN A 34 2.22 -0.05 -21.90
CA ASN A 34 1.22 0.51 -20.98
C ASN A 34 -0.20 0.37 -21.52
N ASN A 35 -0.46 0.68 -22.80
CA ASN A 35 -1.81 0.54 -23.38
C ASN A 35 -2.30 -0.92 -23.44
N ARG A 36 -1.39 -1.89 -23.60
CA ARG A 36 -1.77 -3.32 -23.64
C ARG A 36 -2.23 -3.84 -22.27
N PHE A 37 -1.77 -3.20 -21.19
CA PHE A 37 -2.17 -3.53 -19.83
C PHE A 37 -3.57 -3.01 -19.52
N ILE A 38 -3.89 -1.79 -19.93
CA ILE A 38 -5.20 -1.15 -19.70
C ILE A 38 -6.34 -1.94 -20.39
N SER A 39 -6.11 -2.46 -21.60
CA SER A 39 -7.14 -3.23 -22.32
C SER A 39 -7.49 -4.58 -21.67
N LYS A 40 -6.59 -5.16 -20.86
CA LYS A 40 -6.87 -6.45 -20.18
C LYS A 40 -7.65 -6.29 -18.89
N SER A 41 -7.62 -5.11 -18.25
CA SER A 41 -8.38 -4.88 -17.01
C SER A 41 -9.88 -4.67 -17.25
N GLU A 42 -10.30 -4.20 -18.43
CA GLU A 42 -11.73 -4.00 -18.72
C GLU A 42 -12.49 -5.31 -19.02
N GLU A 43 -11.84 -6.34 -19.60
CA GLU A 43 -12.49 -7.64 -19.80
C GLU A 43 -12.74 -8.40 -18.48
N ALA A 44 -11.92 -8.16 -17.44
CA ALA A 44 -12.08 -8.84 -16.15
C ALA A 44 -13.27 -8.29 -15.33
N LEU A 45 -13.71 -7.05 -15.58
CA LEU A 45 -14.83 -6.44 -14.84
C LEU A 45 -16.20 -6.79 -15.44
N ASN A 46 -16.28 -7.10 -16.75
CA ASN A 46 -17.54 -7.43 -17.43
C ASN A 46 -17.93 -8.92 -17.36
N SER A 47 -17.09 -9.79 -16.82
CA SER A 47 -17.39 -11.24 -16.71
C SER A 47 -18.05 -11.65 -15.39
N THR A 48 -18.30 -10.72 -14.46
CA THR A 48 -18.84 -11.02 -13.11
C THR A 48 -20.34 -10.73 -12.97
N ASP A 49 -21.07 -10.57 -14.07
CA ASP A 49 -22.51 -10.21 -14.04
C ASP A 49 -23.46 -11.34 -14.51
N GLN A 50 -22.97 -12.57 -14.66
CA GLN A 50 -23.75 -13.69 -15.22
C GLN A 50 -24.00 -14.89 -14.27
N ILE A 51 -23.64 -14.82 -12.99
CA ILE A 51 -23.91 -15.93 -12.04
C ILE A 51 -24.67 -15.41 -10.81
N GLN A 52 -26.00 -15.43 -10.90
CA GLN A 52 -26.96 -15.95 -9.90
C GLN A 52 -28.32 -15.27 -10.08
N LYS A 53 -29.14 -15.87 -10.94
CA LYS A 53 -30.60 -15.69 -10.95
C LYS A 53 -31.25 -17.01 -10.54
N GLU A 54 -30.89 -17.51 -9.36
CA GLU A 54 -31.64 -18.59 -8.72
C GLU A 54 -32.73 -18.00 -7.83
N LYS A 55 -33.95 -18.43 -8.14
CA LYS A 55 -35.22 -18.07 -7.55
C LYS A 55 -35.27 -18.52 -6.08
N PRO A 56 -35.46 -17.62 -5.10
CA PRO A 56 -35.69 -18.02 -3.71
C PRO A 56 -37.08 -18.63 -3.58
N THR A 57 -37.13 -19.89 -3.15
CA THR A 57 -38.34 -20.51 -2.62
C THR A 57 -38.57 -19.93 -1.22
N GLU A 58 -39.59 -19.10 -1.09
CA GLU A 58 -40.13 -18.64 0.19
C GLU A 58 -40.51 -19.85 1.06
N THR A 59 -39.77 -20.07 2.14
CA THR A 59 -40.34 -20.69 3.34
C THR A 59 -40.12 -19.71 4.48
N GLY A 60 -41.22 -19.12 4.92
CA GLY A 60 -41.25 -18.08 5.93
C GLY A 60 -40.73 -18.54 7.28
N ILE A 61 -39.73 -17.82 7.79
CA ILE A 61 -39.53 -17.60 9.21
C ILE A 61 -39.31 -16.10 9.36
N ALA A 62 -40.38 -15.39 9.72
CA ALA A 62 -40.36 -13.97 10.03
C ALA A 62 -39.57 -13.75 11.33
N SER A 63 -38.24 -13.66 11.21
CA SER A 63 -37.39 -13.13 12.28
C SER A 63 -37.25 -11.63 12.06
N LYS A 64 -37.98 -10.84 12.85
CA LYS A 64 -37.78 -9.40 13.00
C LYS A 64 -36.39 -9.17 13.63
N ILE A 65 -35.34 -9.19 12.82
CA ILE A 65 -34.06 -8.63 13.21
C ILE A 65 -34.15 -7.14 12.87
N LYS A 66 -34.35 -6.32 13.90
CA LYS A 66 -34.10 -4.88 13.81
C LYS A 66 -32.63 -4.73 13.45
N LEU A 67 -32.37 -4.38 12.19
CA LEU A 67 -31.07 -3.86 11.76
C LEU A 67 -30.92 -2.53 12.49
N ASN A 68 -30.32 -2.56 13.67
CA ASN A 68 -29.93 -1.33 14.34
C ASN A 68 -28.86 -0.70 13.46
N GLU A 69 -29.19 0.47 12.91
CA GLU A 69 -28.28 1.42 12.30
C GLU A 69 -27.08 1.56 13.24
N MET A 70 -25.99 0.90 12.87
CA MET A 70 -24.75 0.94 13.62
C MET A 70 -24.14 2.30 13.31
N GLU A 71 -24.53 3.31 14.11
CA GLU A 71 -23.92 4.63 14.11
C GLU A 71 -22.41 4.43 14.07
N SER A 72 -21.77 4.96 13.01
CA SER A 72 -20.32 4.94 12.87
C SER A 72 -19.71 5.39 14.19
N PRO A 73 -18.79 4.63 14.80
CA PRO A 73 -18.11 5.06 16.01
C PRO A 73 -17.60 6.48 15.79
N PRO A 74 -17.78 7.39 16.75
CA PRO A 74 -17.29 8.76 16.63
C PRO A 74 -15.82 8.70 16.26
N GLN A 75 -15.45 9.32 15.13
CA GLN A 75 -14.07 9.44 14.69
C GLN A 75 -13.30 10.20 15.76
N LYS A 76 -12.69 9.46 16.69
CA LYS A 76 -11.85 10.02 17.73
C LYS A 76 -10.62 10.57 17.02
N SER A 77 -10.53 11.91 16.93
CA SER A 77 -9.34 12.64 16.46
C SER A 77 -8.11 12.04 17.14
N MET A 78 -7.27 11.34 16.36
CA MET A 78 -6.03 10.76 16.86
C MET A 78 -5.03 11.89 17.02
N THR A 79 -4.83 12.34 18.26
CA THR A 79 -3.81 13.32 18.62
C THR A 79 -2.44 12.66 18.63
N LEU A 80 -1.52 13.15 17.81
CA LEU A 80 -0.21 12.53 17.57
C LEU A 80 0.83 12.82 18.67
N GLY A 81 0.47 12.74 19.95
CA GLY A 81 1.37 12.88 21.11
C GLY A 81 1.91 14.29 21.36
N ASN A 82 1.55 14.86 22.51
CA ASN A 82 2.11 16.00 23.27
C ASN A 82 2.42 17.33 22.57
N THR A 83 2.26 17.44 21.25
CA THR A 83 2.27 18.72 20.54
C THR A 83 0.85 18.93 20.03
N GLU A 84 0.07 19.74 20.75
CA GLU A 84 -1.37 19.98 20.62
C GLU A 84 -1.83 20.59 19.29
N SER A 85 -0.98 20.61 18.26
CA SER A 85 -1.45 20.90 16.92
C SER A 85 -2.14 19.66 16.36
N GLU A 86 -3.48 19.66 16.41
CA GLU A 86 -4.30 18.78 15.58
C GLU A 86 -3.86 18.97 14.12
N LEU A 87 -3.00 18.07 13.65
CA LEU A 87 -2.55 18.06 12.27
C LEU A 87 -3.75 17.65 11.42
N SER A 88 -4.39 18.65 10.80
CA SER A 88 -5.38 18.39 9.78
C SER A 88 -4.73 17.59 8.65
N ILE A 89 -5.36 16.49 8.26
CA ILE A 89 -4.90 15.67 7.12
C ILE A 89 -4.85 16.53 5.83
N ASP A 90 -5.66 17.59 5.76
CA ASP A 90 -5.74 18.50 4.61
C ASP A 90 -4.54 19.45 4.51
N ASP A 91 -3.85 19.73 5.62
CA ASP A 91 -2.69 20.63 5.67
C ASP A 91 -1.34 19.88 5.69
N LEU A 92 -1.37 18.55 5.51
CA LEU A 92 -0.18 17.73 5.56
C LEU A 92 0.75 18.05 4.37
N THR A 93 2.01 18.38 4.67
CA THR A 93 3.08 18.57 3.69
C THR A 93 3.88 17.27 3.51
N VAL A 94 4.65 17.18 2.43
CA VAL A 94 5.58 16.05 2.18
C VAL A 94 6.57 15.87 3.33
N GLU A 95 7.08 16.97 3.89
CA GLU A 95 8.02 16.93 5.02
C GLU A 95 7.35 16.36 6.27
N THR A 96 6.15 16.85 6.61
CA THR A 96 5.41 16.35 7.78
C THR A 96 4.99 14.89 7.60
N PHE A 97 4.61 14.48 6.38
CA PHE A 97 4.33 13.07 6.07
C PHE A 97 5.58 12.19 6.23
N THR A 98 6.74 12.67 5.78
CA THR A 98 8.02 11.97 5.97
C THR A 98 8.33 11.80 7.45
N GLN A 99 8.26 12.87 8.24
CA GLN A 99 8.46 12.80 9.69
C GLN A 99 7.46 11.86 10.38
N LEU A 100 6.20 11.86 9.93
CA LEU A 100 5.17 10.95 10.44
C LEU A 100 5.55 9.49 10.17
N THR A 101 5.89 9.14 8.93
CA THR A 101 6.25 7.76 8.57
C THR A 101 7.53 7.30 9.26
N GLU A 102 8.52 8.17 9.44
CA GLU A 102 9.72 7.90 10.23
C GLU A 102 9.40 7.65 11.71
N LYS A 103 8.54 8.50 12.30
CA LYS A 103 8.07 8.32 13.69
C LYS A 103 7.32 7.01 13.86
N ILE A 104 6.38 6.69 12.97
CA ILE A 104 5.64 5.42 13.00
C ILE A 104 6.61 4.24 12.90
N PHE A 105 7.60 4.32 12.01
CA PHE A 105 8.60 3.26 11.84
C PHE A 105 9.44 3.07 13.11
N ALA A 106 9.87 4.16 13.74
CA ALA A 106 10.66 4.14 14.97
C ALA A 106 9.86 3.63 16.18
N ASP A 107 8.56 3.94 16.23
CA ASP A 107 7.64 3.50 17.28
C ASP A 107 7.17 2.03 17.12
N MET A 108 7.56 1.35 16.03
CA MET A 108 7.11 -0.03 15.79
C MET A 108 7.63 -0.98 16.87
N PRO A 109 6.76 -1.83 17.42
CA PRO A 109 7.17 -2.76 18.45
C PRO A 109 8.05 -3.87 17.87
N LEU A 110 9.17 -4.09 18.54
CA LEU A 110 10.14 -5.12 18.25
C LEU A 110 9.81 -6.40 19.02
N ARG A 111 10.32 -7.53 18.55
CA ARG A 111 10.15 -8.83 19.23
C ARG A 111 10.64 -8.82 20.67
N ASN A 112 11.67 -8.03 20.98
CA ASN A 112 12.22 -7.93 22.33
C ASN A 112 11.30 -7.14 23.27
N ASP A 113 10.50 -6.20 22.75
CA ASP A 113 9.56 -5.41 23.56
C ASP A 113 8.48 -6.33 24.15
N LEU A 114 8.06 -7.35 23.41
CA LEU A 114 7.12 -8.36 23.91
C LEU A 114 7.72 -9.31 24.94
N GLN A 115 9.03 -9.60 24.87
CA GLN A 115 9.65 -10.53 25.81
C GLN A 115 9.68 -9.97 27.23
N ASN A 116 9.60 -8.65 27.38
CA ASN A 116 9.54 -7.97 28.66
C ASN A 116 8.13 -7.94 29.27
N LEU A 117 7.10 -8.34 28.52
CA LEU A 117 5.69 -8.38 28.98
C LEU A 117 5.34 -9.66 29.75
N LYS A 118 6.32 -10.55 29.97
CA LYS A 118 6.12 -11.90 30.55
C LYS A 118 5.60 -11.93 32.00
N SER A 119 5.51 -10.78 32.67
CA SER A 119 5.26 -10.71 34.11
C SER A 119 3.80 -10.40 34.49
N SER A 120 2.93 -10.05 33.54
CA SER A 120 1.51 -9.77 33.79
C SER A 120 0.66 -10.51 32.76
N GLY A 121 -0.57 -10.90 33.09
CA GLY A 121 -1.50 -11.60 32.16
C GLY A 121 -1.84 -10.84 30.86
N GLU A 122 -1.16 -9.73 30.58
CA GLU A 122 -1.19 -8.95 29.35
C GLU A 122 -0.67 -9.71 28.13
N ALA A 123 0.24 -10.69 28.31
CA ALA A 123 0.74 -11.51 27.20
C ALA A 123 -0.35 -12.39 26.55
N HIS A 124 -1.45 -12.65 27.26
CA HIS A 124 -2.62 -13.35 26.72
C HIS A 124 -3.61 -12.41 26.01
N HIS A 125 -3.41 -11.09 26.10
CA HIS A 125 -4.21 -10.08 25.42
C HIS A 125 -3.45 -9.49 24.23
N TYR A 126 -4.06 -8.55 23.52
CA TYR A 126 -3.37 -7.74 22.51
C TYR A 126 -2.43 -6.77 23.24
N PRO A 127 -1.10 -6.93 23.15
CA PRO A 127 -0.17 -6.06 23.85
C PRO A 127 -0.36 -4.60 23.42
N GLU A 128 -0.33 -3.67 24.37
CA GLU A 128 -0.51 -2.24 24.07
C GLU A 128 0.41 -1.74 22.94
N PRO A 129 1.71 -2.15 22.85
CA PRO A 129 2.57 -1.74 21.74
C PRO A 129 2.05 -2.20 20.36
N VAL A 130 1.42 -3.36 20.28
CA VAL A 130 0.82 -3.89 19.03
C VAL A 130 -0.44 -3.11 18.67
N ILE A 131 -1.28 -2.80 19.66
CA ILE A 131 -2.49 -1.97 19.46
C ILE A 131 -2.10 -0.59 18.95
N LYS A 132 -1.12 0.06 19.60
CA LYS A 132 -0.60 1.38 19.21
C LYS A 132 -0.09 1.37 17.77
N ALA A 133 0.71 0.37 17.40
CA ALA A 133 1.20 0.22 16.02
C ALA A 133 0.05 0.03 15.02
N GLY A 134 -0.96 -0.78 15.36
CA GLY A 134 -2.17 -0.95 14.55
C GLY A 134 -2.90 0.37 14.29
N HIS A 135 -3.08 1.20 15.33
CA HIS A 135 -3.68 2.52 15.20
C HIS A 135 -2.86 3.47 14.33
N GLN A 136 -1.54 3.53 14.53
CA GLN A 136 -0.65 4.36 13.72
C GLN A 136 -0.66 3.95 12.24
N LEU A 137 -0.64 2.65 11.95
CA LEU A 137 -0.75 2.13 10.58
C LEU A 137 -2.13 2.38 9.96
N GLY A 138 -3.20 2.37 10.78
CA GLY A 138 -4.55 2.75 10.38
C GLY A 138 -4.65 4.22 10.01
N LEU A 139 -4.07 5.13 10.81
CA LEU A 139 -3.98 6.56 10.50
C LEU A 139 -3.21 6.80 9.20
N LEU A 140 -2.06 6.14 9.02
CA LEU A 140 -1.30 6.24 7.77
C LEU A 140 -2.15 5.82 6.58
N LYS A 141 -2.89 4.72 6.69
CA LYS A 141 -3.81 4.27 5.64
C LYS A 141 -4.90 5.31 5.34
N GLU A 142 -5.48 5.93 6.36
CA GLU A 142 -6.49 6.98 6.18
C GLU A 142 -5.91 8.21 5.44
N ILE A 143 -4.69 8.63 5.80
CA ILE A 143 -3.99 9.70 5.11
C ILE A 143 -3.80 9.35 3.64
N LEU A 144 -3.33 8.15 3.31
CA LEU A 144 -3.11 7.74 1.92
C LEU A 144 -4.40 7.69 1.10
N VAL A 145 -5.52 7.32 1.71
CA VAL A 145 -6.84 7.36 1.03
C VAL A 145 -7.28 8.80 0.74
N LYS A 146 -7.02 9.74 1.66
CA LYS A 146 -7.41 11.15 1.52
C LYS A 146 -6.42 11.98 0.68
N ARG A 147 -5.15 11.58 0.64
CA ARG A 147 -4.04 12.32 0.04
C ARG A 147 -3.23 11.38 -0.88
N PRO A 148 -3.75 11.06 -2.08
CA PRO A 148 -3.10 10.12 -3.00
C PRO A 148 -1.69 10.56 -3.43
N GLU A 149 -1.34 11.84 -3.33
CA GLU A 149 0.01 12.31 -3.63
C GLU A 149 1.11 11.72 -2.72
N PHE A 150 0.74 11.14 -1.56
CA PHE A 150 1.67 10.47 -0.64
C PHE A 150 1.76 8.96 -0.86
N GLU A 151 1.01 8.40 -1.80
CA GLU A 151 0.91 6.96 -2.01
C GLU A 151 2.25 6.27 -2.30
N GLU A 152 3.09 6.85 -3.14
CA GLU A 152 4.41 6.29 -3.45
C GLU A 152 5.29 6.20 -2.18
N GLN A 153 5.29 7.25 -1.37
CA GLN A 153 6.02 7.31 -0.11
C GLN A 153 5.45 6.32 0.91
N GLY A 154 4.12 6.18 0.96
CA GLY A 154 3.42 5.18 1.75
C GLY A 154 3.78 3.74 1.35
N ALA A 155 3.91 3.46 0.05
CA ALA A 155 4.33 2.17 -0.47
C ALA A 155 5.76 1.83 -0.06
N VAL A 156 6.69 2.80 -0.15
CA VAL A 156 8.06 2.65 0.33
C VAL A 156 8.08 2.34 1.82
N PHE A 157 7.28 3.06 2.62
CA PHE A 157 7.12 2.79 4.05
C PHE A 157 6.63 1.36 4.31
N TYR A 158 5.53 0.92 3.67
CA TYR A 158 4.97 -0.41 3.92
C TYR A 158 5.92 -1.53 3.49
N GLN A 159 6.64 -1.35 2.38
CA GLN A 159 7.69 -2.27 1.94
C GLN A 159 8.79 -2.41 2.99
N LYS A 160 9.28 -1.28 3.53
CA LYS A 160 10.27 -1.26 4.60
C LYS A 160 9.74 -1.92 5.88
N CYS A 161 8.53 -1.57 6.31
CA CYS A 161 7.87 -2.13 7.48
C CYS A 161 7.70 -3.66 7.38
N ALA A 162 7.19 -4.18 6.26
CA ALA A 162 6.99 -5.61 6.07
C ALA A 162 8.31 -6.41 6.07
N SER A 163 9.40 -5.75 5.66
CA SER A 163 10.74 -6.35 5.56
C SER A 163 11.55 -6.27 6.86
N GLU A 164 11.13 -5.47 7.86
CA GLU A 164 11.87 -5.29 9.12
C GLU A 164 11.84 -6.57 9.97
N GLU A 165 12.95 -7.30 10.02
CA GLU A 165 13.02 -8.60 10.67
C GLU A 165 12.79 -8.56 12.18
N LYS A 166 13.19 -7.46 12.82
CA LYS A 166 13.10 -7.28 14.27
C LYS A 166 11.68 -6.93 14.73
N ALA A 167 10.84 -6.42 13.83
CA ALA A 167 9.45 -6.10 14.12
C ALA A 167 8.61 -7.36 14.38
N ILE A 168 7.51 -7.17 15.10
CA ILE A 168 6.55 -8.24 15.40
C ILE A 168 5.87 -8.73 14.12
N THR A 169 5.70 -10.06 14.00
CA THR A 169 5.14 -10.72 12.82
C THR A 169 3.76 -10.18 12.41
N SER A 170 2.87 -9.90 13.35
CA SER A 170 1.53 -9.34 13.06
C SER A 170 1.59 -7.93 12.46
N VAL A 171 2.47 -7.07 12.98
CA VAL A 171 2.67 -5.71 12.45
C VAL A 171 3.24 -5.77 11.04
N ARG A 172 4.24 -6.64 10.81
CA ARG A 172 4.80 -6.88 9.47
C ARG A 172 3.74 -7.39 8.49
N ALA A 173 2.89 -8.32 8.93
CA ALA A 173 1.81 -8.86 8.12
C ALA A 173 0.79 -7.78 7.76
N LEU A 174 0.41 -6.92 8.71
CA LEU A 174 -0.47 -5.78 8.45
C LEU A 174 0.13 -4.81 7.43
N CYS A 175 1.43 -4.51 7.54
CA CYS A 175 2.15 -3.71 6.55
C CYS A 175 2.15 -4.38 5.16
N LEU A 176 2.38 -5.69 5.09
CA LEU A 176 2.34 -6.44 3.83
C LEU A 176 0.93 -6.45 3.21
N THR A 177 -0.12 -6.61 4.02
CA THR A 177 -1.51 -6.50 3.55
C THR A 177 -1.79 -5.12 2.97
N ASN A 178 -1.39 -4.05 3.65
CA ASN A 178 -1.61 -2.69 3.15
C ASN A 178 -0.82 -2.40 1.88
N LEU A 179 0.44 -2.86 1.79
CA LEU A 179 1.23 -2.78 0.56
C LEU A 179 0.54 -3.54 -0.58
N ALA A 180 0.02 -4.74 -0.32
CA ALA A 180 -0.63 -5.57 -1.34
C ALA A 180 -1.90 -4.90 -1.87
N LYS A 181 -2.72 -4.33 -0.98
CA LYS A 181 -3.90 -3.55 -1.37
C LYS A 181 -3.50 -2.33 -2.21
N TYR A 182 -2.47 -1.61 -1.79
CA TYR A 182 -1.94 -0.47 -2.53
C TYR A 182 -1.44 -0.85 -3.94
N LYS A 183 -0.61 -1.90 -4.04
CA LYS A 183 -0.11 -2.38 -5.33
C LYS A 183 -1.24 -2.82 -6.26
N ALA A 184 -2.26 -3.49 -5.70
CA ALA A 184 -3.42 -3.94 -6.46
C ALA A 184 -4.22 -2.79 -7.08
N THR A 185 -4.37 -1.64 -6.40
CA THR A 185 -5.04 -0.47 -6.98
C THR A 185 -4.28 0.13 -8.18
N HIS A 186 -2.99 -0.18 -8.29
CA HIS A 186 -2.12 0.24 -9.39
C HIS A 186 -1.90 -0.86 -10.45
N GLY A 187 -2.59 -1.99 -10.34
CA GLY A 187 -2.40 -3.13 -11.24
C GLY A 187 -1.06 -3.85 -11.05
N GLU A 188 -0.37 -3.61 -9.94
CA GLU A 188 0.87 -4.29 -9.57
C GLU A 188 0.61 -5.49 -8.66
N MET A 189 1.41 -6.54 -8.82
CA MET A 189 1.39 -7.71 -7.96
C MET A 189 2.61 -7.70 -7.03
N ILE A 190 2.42 -8.04 -5.76
CA ILE A 190 3.53 -8.25 -4.82
C ILE A 190 4.09 -9.66 -4.99
N ASP A 191 5.41 -9.73 -5.07
CA ASP A 191 6.14 -10.98 -4.92
C ASP A 191 6.19 -11.39 -3.45
N MET A 192 5.21 -12.21 -3.03
CA MET A 192 5.09 -12.70 -1.66
C MET A 192 6.26 -13.61 -1.24
N SER A 193 7.00 -14.18 -2.20
CA SER A 193 8.13 -15.09 -1.90
C SER A 193 9.31 -14.40 -1.20
N LYS A 194 9.35 -13.06 -1.23
CA LYS A 194 10.37 -12.24 -0.56
C LYS A 194 10.15 -12.09 0.94
N TYR A 195 9.03 -12.57 1.48
CA TYR A 195 8.68 -12.41 2.87
C TYR A 195 8.62 -13.77 3.60
N PRO A 196 8.84 -13.80 4.92
CA PRO A 196 8.71 -15.04 5.69
C PRO A 196 7.30 -15.62 5.58
N GLU A 197 7.19 -16.94 5.46
CA GLU A 197 5.93 -17.67 5.29
C GLU A 197 4.83 -17.24 6.27
N ARG A 198 5.17 -17.14 7.57
CA ARG A 198 4.21 -16.73 8.60
C ARG A 198 3.70 -15.30 8.44
N VAL A 199 4.51 -14.40 7.86
CA VAL A 199 4.08 -13.03 7.54
C VAL A 199 3.11 -13.06 6.36
N VAL A 200 3.41 -13.88 5.34
CA VAL A 200 2.56 -14.06 4.15
C VAL A 200 1.20 -14.65 4.52
N GLU A 201 1.18 -15.72 5.33
CA GLU A 201 -0.04 -16.38 5.79
C GLU A 201 -1.00 -15.39 6.47
N LEU A 202 -0.50 -14.64 7.46
CA LEU A 202 -1.29 -13.62 8.15
C LEU A 202 -1.73 -12.48 7.21
N ALA A 203 -0.86 -12.08 6.28
CA ALA A 203 -1.20 -11.02 5.34
C ALA A 203 -2.32 -11.44 4.38
N GLN A 204 -2.34 -12.69 3.95
CA GLN A 204 -3.38 -13.27 3.10
C GLN A 204 -4.74 -13.33 3.78
N GLN A 205 -4.79 -13.58 5.10
CA GLN A 205 -6.02 -13.48 5.88
C GLN A 205 -6.60 -12.07 5.83
N GLY A 206 -5.76 -11.03 5.93
CA GLY A 206 -6.19 -9.63 5.83
C GLY A 206 -6.58 -9.16 4.42
N LEU A 207 -6.23 -9.92 3.38
CA LEU A 207 -6.64 -9.65 2.00
C LEU A 207 -8.04 -10.19 1.67
N ASN A 208 -8.52 -11.18 2.42
CA ASN A 208 -9.86 -11.79 2.25
C ASN A 208 -10.69 -11.56 3.53
N PRO A 209 -11.07 -10.30 3.84
CA PRO A 209 -11.80 -9.97 5.06
C PRO A 209 -13.22 -10.53 5.09
#